data_AF-A0ABD1MZQ0-F1
#
_entry.id   AF-A0ABD1MZQ0-F1
#
_cell.length_a   1.000
_cell.length_b   1.000
_cell.length_c   1.000
_cell.angle_alpha   90.00
_cell.angle_beta   90.00
_cell.angle_gamma   90.00
#
_symmetry.space_group_name_H-M   'P 1'
#
loop_
_entity.id
_entity.type
_entity.pdbx_description
1 polymer ?
#
loop_
_entity_poly.entity_id
_entity_poly.type
_entity_poly.pdbx_seq_one_letter_code
_entity_poly.pdbx_strand_id
1 'polypeptide(L)'
;MASISMQTSYLLSRSSLSSKASKIAAIHVPKLPRVDVSVPKIRTVKKVEELKPKDTTPSLEKSTHVHLHHDEQEHSTNSNALIQLYAILEAVADRVEMHNNLAEQRDNWNTLLLNSINMITLTATTMSGVAATFGAGAPLLALKLSSALLFSAATGMLLIMNKIQPSQLTEEQRNASRLFTNLQSEIQTTITLGKNPTKQDVKVAMEKVLALDKAFPLPLLGVMLEKFPKKFDPAVWWPKPSKPQKRKSSVIGKLNGWSEELEMELREVVEVVKKKDSEDYERLGNIALKFNKSLAIAGPLLTGIAALGSSFVGNDSWDALVPLVAGSLASAVNSFEHGAQVGMIFEMYRTSGGFFKLLETSVESTLEEEDLERRENGELFEMKMALKLGRSVSELRELASKSSSYRMEGVFDIDEFASKLF
;
A
#
# COMPACT_ATOMS: atom_id res chain seq x y z
N MET A 1 6.75 -71.69 -7.74
CA MET A 1 6.07 -71.77 -6.43
C MET A 1 6.74 -70.78 -5.48
N ALA A 2 5.95 -70.23 -4.56
CA ALA A 2 6.24 -69.16 -3.59
C ALA A 2 6.05 -67.71 -4.11
N SER A 3 4.78 -67.28 -4.06
CA SER A 3 4.36 -65.89 -4.02
C SER A 3 4.48 -65.35 -2.60
N ILE A 4 4.95 -64.12 -2.40
CA ILE A 4 4.73 -63.37 -1.17
C ILE A 4 4.19 -61.98 -1.52
N SER A 5 3.03 -61.71 -0.93
CA SER A 5 2.11 -60.60 -1.11
C SER A 5 2.51 -59.40 -0.25
N MET A 6 2.46 -58.19 -0.82
CA MET A 6 2.44 -56.93 -0.05
C MET A 6 1.05 -56.76 0.58
N GLN A 7 1.01 -56.53 1.89
CA GLN A 7 -0.20 -56.08 2.61
C GLN A 7 -0.22 -54.55 2.65
N THR A 8 -1.22 -53.94 2.02
CA THR A 8 -1.64 -52.55 2.21
C THR A 8 -2.80 -52.53 3.21
N SER A 9 -2.62 -51.81 4.31
CA SER A 9 -3.66 -51.59 5.32
C SER A 9 -4.70 -50.58 4.83
N TYR A 10 -5.93 -51.03 4.61
CA TYR A 10 -7.10 -50.18 4.43
C TYR A 10 -7.76 -49.96 5.80
N LEU A 11 -7.88 -48.70 6.24
CA LEU A 11 -8.79 -48.34 7.33
C LEU A 11 -10.13 -47.93 6.72
N LEU A 12 -11.10 -48.82 6.86
CA LEU A 12 -12.52 -48.59 6.65
C LEU A 12 -13.10 -47.82 7.85
N SER A 13 -13.88 -46.77 7.61
CA SER A 13 -14.94 -46.40 8.55
C SER A 13 -16.22 -45.94 7.84
N ARG A 14 -17.23 -46.79 8.08
CA ARG A 14 -18.66 -46.84 7.77
C ARG A 14 -19.39 -45.54 7.38
N SER A 15 -20.08 -45.65 6.25
CA SER A 15 -21.29 -44.92 5.86
C SER A 15 -22.52 -45.40 6.65
N SER A 16 -23.32 -44.47 7.19
CA SER A 16 -24.71 -44.71 7.57
C SER A 16 -25.65 -44.04 6.55
N LEU A 17 -26.39 -44.87 5.80
CA LEU A 17 -27.55 -44.44 5.02
C LEU A 17 -28.75 -44.26 5.96
N SER A 18 -29.41 -43.11 5.87
CA SER A 18 -30.81 -42.96 6.27
C SER A 18 -31.61 -42.38 5.11
N SER A 19 -32.72 -43.04 4.79
CA SER A 19 -33.52 -42.86 3.60
C SER A 19 -34.72 -41.93 3.81
N LYS A 20 -35.01 -41.13 2.78
CA LYS A 20 -36.31 -40.53 2.38
C LYS A 20 -36.93 -39.42 3.26
N ALA A 21 -37.02 -38.22 2.68
CA ALA A 21 -38.29 -37.53 2.42
C ALA A 21 -38.06 -36.32 1.49
N SER A 22 -38.68 -36.34 0.30
CA SER A 22 -38.78 -35.17 -0.58
C SER A 22 -39.70 -34.13 0.06
N LYS A 23 -39.15 -32.97 0.44
CA LYS A 23 -39.93 -31.76 0.74
C LYS A 23 -39.39 -30.62 -0.10
N ILE A 24 -40.18 -30.22 -1.08
CA ILE A 24 -40.03 -28.94 -1.79
C ILE A 24 -40.31 -27.85 -0.76
N ALA A 25 -39.29 -27.06 -0.41
CA ALA A 25 -39.45 -25.87 0.42
C ALA A 25 -39.22 -24.65 -0.47
N ALA A 26 -40.30 -23.91 -0.71
CA ALA A 26 -40.28 -22.63 -1.40
C ALA A 26 -39.39 -21.64 -0.63
N ILE A 27 -38.59 -20.86 -1.36
CA ILE A 27 -37.79 -19.77 -0.81
C ILE A 27 -38.75 -18.67 -0.36
N HIS A 28 -38.98 -18.57 0.94
CA HIS A 28 -39.73 -17.46 1.53
C HIS A 28 -38.78 -16.28 1.69
N VAL A 29 -38.89 -15.30 0.80
CA VAL A 29 -38.19 -14.00 0.93
C VAL A 29 -38.84 -13.23 2.09
N PRO A 30 -38.10 -12.77 3.11
CA PRO A 30 -38.67 -11.93 4.15
C PRO A 30 -39.05 -10.56 3.56
N LYS A 31 -40.29 -10.11 3.78
CA LYS A 31 -40.68 -8.72 3.49
C LYS A 31 -39.94 -7.79 4.45
N LEU A 32 -39.03 -6.97 3.92
CA LEU A 32 -38.42 -5.85 4.64
C LEU A 32 -39.50 -4.83 5.05
N PRO A 33 -39.41 -4.22 6.25
CA PRO A 33 -40.29 -3.14 6.64
C PRO A 33 -40.13 -1.94 5.70
N ARG A 34 -41.23 -1.35 5.24
CA ARG A 34 -41.20 -0.06 4.54
C ARG A 34 -40.81 1.02 5.55
N VAL A 35 -39.66 1.63 5.34
CA VAL A 35 -39.28 2.88 6.00
C VAL A 35 -39.73 4.00 5.06
N ASP A 36 -40.80 4.71 5.43
CA ASP A 36 -41.19 5.94 4.74
C ASP A 36 -40.23 7.05 5.16
N VAL A 37 -39.25 7.32 4.30
CA VAL A 37 -38.37 8.49 4.43
C VAL A 37 -39.10 9.69 3.81
N SER A 38 -39.62 10.58 4.66
CA SER A 38 -40.14 11.86 4.22
C SER A 38 -38.97 12.78 3.82
N VAL A 39 -38.90 13.10 2.53
CA VAL A 39 -37.91 14.05 1.98
C VAL A 39 -38.28 15.48 2.41
N PRO A 40 -37.33 16.29 2.94
CA PRO A 40 -37.61 17.69 3.23
C PRO A 40 -37.82 18.48 1.93
N LYS A 41 -38.96 19.17 1.85
CA LYS A 41 -39.36 20.00 0.71
C LYS A 41 -38.49 21.26 0.66
N ILE A 42 -37.60 21.36 -0.33
CA ILE A 42 -36.83 22.57 -0.63
C ILE A 42 -37.79 23.69 -1.03
N ARG A 43 -37.74 24.80 -0.29
CA ARG A 43 -38.51 26.03 -0.56
C ARG A 43 -37.72 26.87 -1.56
N THR A 44 -38.17 26.90 -2.82
CA THR A 44 -37.63 27.78 -3.86
C THR A 44 -38.10 29.21 -3.60
N VAL A 45 -37.20 30.13 -3.26
CA VAL A 45 -37.48 31.57 -3.29
C VAL A 45 -36.88 32.15 -4.57
N LYS A 46 -37.77 32.66 -5.42
CA LYS A 46 -37.46 33.39 -6.66
C LYS A 46 -36.87 34.78 -6.33
N LYS A 47 -35.85 35.13 -7.11
CA LYS A 47 -35.23 36.45 -7.29
C LYS A 47 -36.21 37.48 -7.89
N VAL A 48 -35.99 38.78 -7.62
CA VAL A 48 -36.20 40.02 -8.43
C VAL A 48 -36.31 41.22 -7.44
N GLU A 49 -35.31 42.11 -7.36
CA GLU A 49 -35.24 43.47 -8.00
C GLU A 49 -36.18 44.48 -7.28
N GLU A 50 -35.77 45.59 -6.66
CA GLU A 50 -35.01 46.76 -7.11
C GLU A 50 -34.50 47.55 -5.88
N LEU A 51 -33.34 48.23 -5.97
CA LEU A 51 -32.92 49.31 -5.08
C LEU A 51 -32.79 50.60 -5.90
N LYS A 52 -33.61 51.62 -5.59
CA LYS A 52 -33.42 53.00 -6.08
C LYS A 52 -32.46 53.77 -5.16
N PRO A 53 -31.62 54.66 -5.70
CA PRO A 53 -30.73 55.50 -4.91
C PRO A 53 -31.44 56.81 -4.52
N LYS A 54 -31.13 57.34 -3.33
CA LYS A 54 -31.40 58.75 -3.04
C LYS A 54 -30.31 59.33 -2.15
N ASP A 55 -29.47 60.15 -2.78
CA ASP A 55 -28.53 61.08 -2.17
C ASP A 55 -29.23 62.02 -1.19
N THR A 56 -28.56 62.36 -0.09
CA THR A 56 -28.37 63.74 0.40
C THR A 56 -27.35 63.72 1.55
N THR A 57 -26.21 64.39 1.34
CA THR A 57 -25.37 65.01 2.39
C THR A 57 -25.55 66.54 2.25
N PRO A 58 -25.34 67.40 3.28
CA PRO A 58 -23.99 67.67 3.78
C PRO A 58 -23.82 68.08 5.26
N SER A 59 -22.54 68.05 5.69
CA SER A 59 -21.90 68.93 6.70
C SER A 59 -22.15 68.60 8.17
N LEU A 60 -21.23 68.70 9.14
CA LEU A 60 -19.77 68.86 9.28
C LEU A 60 -19.60 68.94 10.81
N GLU A 61 -18.75 68.09 11.41
CA GLU A 61 -17.90 68.37 12.59
C GLU A 61 -17.26 67.05 13.04
N LYS A 62 -16.01 66.78 12.65
CA LYS A 62 -14.74 67.18 13.30
C LYS A 62 -14.25 66.10 14.28
N SER A 63 -13.26 65.37 13.77
CA SER A 63 -12.15 64.74 14.49
C SER A 63 -12.45 63.56 15.43
N THR A 64 -12.01 62.35 15.04
CA THR A 64 -10.87 61.68 15.70
C THR A 64 -10.40 60.54 14.80
N HIS A 65 -9.12 60.58 14.42
CA HIS A 65 -8.38 59.47 13.82
C HIS A 65 -8.44 58.24 14.75
N VAL A 66 -9.03 57.14 14.29
CA VAL A 66 -8.58 55.79 14.68
C VAL A 66 -8.54 54.94 13.42
N HIS A 67 -7.34 54.53 13.07
CA HIS A 67 -7.02 53.65 11.96
C HIS A 67 -7.44 52.21 12.34
N LEU A 68 -8.67 51.82 12.02
CA LEU A 68 -9.16 50.44 12.13
C LEU A 68 -9.27 49.85 10.73
N HIS A 69 -8.14 49.43 10.15
CA HIS A 69 -8.15 48.71 8.86
C HIS A 69 -7.10 47.58 8.79
N HIS A 70 -6.61 47.08 9.94
CA HIS A 70 -5.68 45.94 9.94
C HIS A 70 -6.29 44.63 10.48
N ASP A 71 -7.29 44.68 11.37
CA ASP A 71 -7.83 43.46 12.00
C ASP A 71 -8.84 42.68 11.13
N GLU A 72 -9.66 43.33 10.30
CA GLU A 72 -10.69 42.61 9.51
C GLU A 72 -10.09 41.74 8.39
N GLN A 73 -8.93 42.14 7.86
CA GLN A 73 -8.29 41.42 6.76
C GLN A 73 -7.51 40.20 7.24
N GLU A 74 -6.83 40.28 8.39
CA GLU A 74 -6.17 39.12 9.00
C GLU A 74 -7.20 38.10 9.50
N HIS A 75 -8.24 38.52 10.22
CA HIS A 75 -9.30 37.62 10.68
C HIS A 75 -10.05 36.91 9.55
N SER A 76 -10.34 37.61 8.44
CA SER A 76 -10.98 36.98 7.27
C SER A 76 -10.06 36.01 6.54
N THR A 77 -8.75 36.30 6.45
CA THR A 77 -7.79 35.35 5.87
C THR A 77 -7.53 34.13 6.75
N ASN A 78 -7.49 34.28 8.07
CA ASN A 78 -7.34 33.18 9.02
C ASN A 78 -8.59 32.28 9.02
N SER A 79 -9.79 32.87 8.95
CA SER A 79 -11.04 32.14 8.78
C SER A 79 -11.09 31.34 7.47
N ASN A 80 -10.61 31.92 6.36
CA ASN A 80 -10.57 31.23 5.07
C ASN A 80 -9.55 30.07 5.06
N ALA A 81 -8.37 30.26 5.65
CA ALA A 81 -7.37 29.19 5.76
C ALA A 81 -7.87 28.01 6.60
N LEU A 82 -8.59 28.28 7.70
CA LEU A 82 -9.22 27.25 8.51
C LEU A 82 -10.29 26.47 7.72
N ILE A 83 -11.18 27.16 6.99
CA ILE A 83 -12.19 26.53 6.13
C ILE A 83 -11.53 25.64 5.07
N GLN A 84 -10.45 26.12 4.44
CA GLN A 84 -9.70 25.36 3.45
C GLN A 84 -9.05 24.11 4.07
N LEU A 85 -8.48 24.19 5.26
CA LEU A 85 -7.93 23.02 5.95
C LEU A 85 -9.00 21.99 6.31
N TYR A 86 -10.20 22.41 6.74
CA TYR A 86 -11.31 21.48 6.95
C TYR A 86 -11.77 20.80 5.66
N ALA A 87 -11.83 21.54 4.54
CA ALA A 87 -12.15 20.95 3.24
C ALA A 87 -11.08 19.94 2.79
N ILE A 88 -9.80 20.23 3.03
CA ILE A 88 -8.71 19.27 2.78
C ILE A 88 -8.85 18.06 3.71
N LEU A 89 -9.14 18.26 5.00
CA LEU A 89 -9.29 17.19 5.99
C LEU A 89 -10.42 16.21 5.60
N GLU A 90 -11.57 16.74 5.16
CA GLU A 90 -12.70 15.94 4.66
C GLU A 90 -12.28 15.13 3.43
N ALA A 91 -11.61 15.77 2.48
CA ALA A 91 -11.11 15.10 1.27
C ALA A 91 -10.03 14.05 1.56
N VAL A 92 -9.24 14.23 2.62
CA VAL A 92 -8.26 13.23 3.10
C VAL A 92 -8.97 12.06 3.78
N ALA A 93 -9.98 12.33 4.61
CA ALA A 93 -10.77 11.28 5.27
C ALA A 93 -11.46 10.37 4.24
N ASP A 94 -12.04 10.96 3.19
CA ASP A 94 -12.63 10.22 2.07
C ASP A 94 -11.60 9.32 1.37
N ARG A 95 -10.37 9.83 1.14
CA ARG A 95 -9.28 9.02 0.56
C ARG A 95 -8.85 7.86 1.45
N VAL A 96 -8.82 8.03 2.77
CA VAL A 96 -8.54 6.94 3.71
C VAL A 96 -9.56 5.81 3.54
N GLU A 97 -10.85 6.15 3.55
CA GLU A 97 -11.92 5.17 3.36
C GLU A 97 -11.85 4.52 1.97
N MET A 98 -11.63 5.30 0.92
CA MET A 98 -11.47 4.82 -0.44
C MET A 98 -10.31 3.80 -0.55
N HIS A 99 -9.13 4.13 -0.03
CA HIS A 99 -7.98 3.21 -0.08
C HIS A 99 -8.20 1.95 0.76
N ASN A 100 -8.89 2.04 1.91
CA ASN A 100 -9.28 0.86 2.70
C ASN A 100 -10.21 -0.06 1.91
N ASN A 101 -11.26 0.49 1.31
CA ASN A 101 -12.22 -0.27 0.50
C ASN A 101 -11.54 -0.93 -0.70
N LEU A 102 -10.62 -0.22 -1.36
CA LEU A 102 -9.84 -0.78 -2.48
C LEU A 102 -8.88 -1.88 -2.03
N ALA A 103 -8.23 -1.74 -0.88
CA ALA A 103 -7.38 -2.78 -0.33
C ALA A 103 -8.18 -4.08 -0.09
N GLU A 104 -9.35 -3.98 0.53
CA GLU A 104 -10.23 -5.13 0.76
C GLU A 104 -10.71 -5.75 -0.55
N GLN A 105 -11.10 -4.93 -1.54
CA GLN A 105 -11.49 -5.41 -2.85
C GLN A 105 -10.36 -6.20 -3.54
N ARG A 106 -9.12 -5.71 -3.46
CA ARG A 106 -7.96 -6.34 -4.08
C ARG A 106 -7.57 -7.64 -3.35
N ASP A 107 -7.73 -7.69 -2.04
CA ASP A 107 -7.51 -8.91 -1.25
C ASP A 107 -8.54 -10.00 -1.59
N ASN A 108 -9.81 -9.61 -1.71
CA ASN A 108 -10.88 -10.50 -2.17
C ASN A 108 -10.62 -11.01 -3.60
N TRP A 109 -10.13 -10.15 -4.50
CA TRP A 109 -9.71 -10.57 -5.84
C TRP A 109 -8.55 -11.55 -5.82
N ASN A 110 -7.54 -11.32 -4.96
CA ASN A 110 -6.42 -12.23 -4.81
C ASN A 110 -6.90 -13.63 -4.43
N THR A 111 -7.73 -13.71 -3.38
CA THR A 111 -8.28 -14.96 -2.87
C THR A 111 -9.16 -15.68 -3.89
N LEU A 112 -10.04 -14.94 -4.56
CA LEU A 112 -10.95 -15.51 -5.54
C LEU A 112 -10.20 -16.05 -6.77
N LEU A 113 -9.28 -15.25 -7.32
CA LEU A 113 -8.51 -15.66 -8.51
C LEU A 113 -7.57 -16.81 -8.19
N LEU A 114 -6.88 -16.77 -7.05
CA LEU A 114 -6.00 -17.84 -6.59
C LEU A 114 -6.73 -19.19 -6.54
N ASN A 115 -7.84 -19.23 -5.80
CA ASN A 115 -8.63 -20.45 -5.62
C ASN A 115 -9.24 -20.93 -6.95
N SER A 116 -9.77 -20.02 -7.75
CA SER A 116 -10.39 -20.36 -9.04
C SER A 116 -9.36 -20.94 -10.02
N ILE A 117 -8.21 -20.30 -10.17
CA ILE A 117 -7.14 -20.74 -11.09
C ILE A 117 -6.60 -22.10 -10.63
N ASN A 118 -6.35 -22.28 -9.34
CA ASN A 118 -5.90 -23.57 -8.81
C ASN A 118 -6.93 -24.66 -9.05
N MET A 119 -8.21 -24.40 -8.80
CA MET A 119 -9.27 -25.37 -9.02
C MET A 119 -9.39 -25.75 -10.49
N ILE A 120 -9.35 -24.77 -11.41
CA ILE A 120 -9.36 -25.02 -12.86
C ILE A 120 -8.15 -25.87 -13.26
N THR A 121 -6.96 -25.51 -12.80
CA THR A 121 -5.71 -26.20 -13.12
C THR A 121 -5.70 -27.64 -12.59
N LEU A 122 -6.12 -27.85 -11.34
CA LEU A 122 -6.20 -29.18 -10.72
C LEU A 122 -7.32 -30.04 -11.34
N THR A 123 -8.44 -29.43 -11.75
CA THR A 123 -9.49 -30.12 -12.48
C THR A 123 -8.98 -30.57 -13.85
N ALA A 124 -8.29 -29.72 -14.59
CA ALA A 124 -7.66 -30.05 -15.87
C ALA A 124 -6.61 -31.16 -15.71
N THR A 125 -5.80 -31.08 -14.64
CA THR A 125 -4.82 -32.09 -14.25
C THR A 125 -5.49 -33.43 -13.98
N THR A 126 -6.58 -33.44 -13.22
CA THR A 126 -7.36 -34.65 -12.91
C THR A 126 -7.99 -35.23 -14.17
N MET A 127 -8.61 -34.42 -15.02
CA MET A 127 -9.17 -34.86 -16.29
C MET A 127 -8.10 -35.48 -17.20
N SER A 128 -6.88 -34.93 -17.21
CA SER A 128 -5.76 -35.49 -17.96
C SER A 128 -5.26 -36.81 -17.37
N GLY A 129 -5.15 -36.89 -16.03
CA GLY A 129 -4.78 -38.14 -15.35
C GLY A 129 -5.81 -39.25 -15.56
N VAL A 130 -7.09 -38.92 -15.49
CA VAL A 130 -8.18 -39.84 -15.78
C VAL A 130 -8.21 -40.23 -17.26
N ALA A 131 -7.95 -39.31 -18.18
CA ALA A 131 -7.79 -39.63 -19.60
C ALA A 131 -6.65 -40.64 -19.84
N ALA A 132 -5.56 -40.59 -19.07
CA ALA A 132 -4.44 -41.52 -19.22
C ALA A 132 -4.78 -42.98 -18.85
N THR A 133 -5.88 -43.23 -18.14
CA THR A 133 -6.31 -44.60 -17.76
C THR A 133 -7.35 -45.19 -18.71
N PHE A 134 -7.90 -44.39 -19.63
CA PHE A 134 -8.88 -44.83 -20.61
C PHE A 134 -8.23 -45.35 -21.90
N GLY A 135 -8.78 -46.41 -22.47
CA GLY A 135 -8.47 -46.84 -23.85
C GLY A 135 -9.05 -45.91 -24.92
N ALA A 136 -8.77 -46.20 -26.19
CA ALA A 136 -9.23 -45.37 -27.31
C ALA A 136 -10.77 -45.22 -27.36
N GLY A 137 -11.28 -44.00 -27.56
CA GLY A 137 -12.71 -43.74 -27.71
C GLY A 137 -13.14 -42.29 -27.49
N ALA A 138 -14.43 -42.01 -27.67
CA ALA A 138 -15.01 -40.68 -27.49
C ALA A 138 -14.84 -40.08 -26.06
N PRO A 139 -14.94 -40.85 -24.96
CA PRO A 139 -14.68 -40.33 -23.61
C PRO A 139 -13.25 -39.81 -23.42
N LEU A 140 -12.25 -40.48 -24.01
CA LEU A 140 -10.86 -40.04 -23.98
C LEU A 140 -10.69 -38.70 -24.68
N LEU A 141 -11.24 -38.55 -25.89
CA LEU A 141 -11.16 -37.31 -26.66
C LEU A 141 -11.85 -36.14 -25.93
N ALA A 142 -13.02 -36.39 -25.32
CA ALA A 142 -13.72 -35.37 -24.54
C ALA A 142 -12.89 -34.87 -23.34
N LEU A 143 -12.24 -35.78 -22.60
CA LEU A 143 -11.40 -35.43 -21.45
C LEU A 143 -10.14 -34.67 -21.86
N LYS A 144 -9.48 -35.05 -22.97
CA LYS A 144 -8.32 -34.33 -23.53
C LYS A 144 -8.67 -32.90 -23.92
N LEU A 145 -9.77 -32.73 -24.67
CA LEU A 145 -10.21 -31.41 -25.10
C LEU A 145 -10.62 -30.54 -23.90
N SER A 146 -11.33 -31.13 -22.93
CA SER A 146 -11.74 -30.43 -21.72
C SER A 146 -10.53 -29.99 -20.89
N SER A 147 -9.54 -30.87 -20.69
CA SER A 147 -8.34 -30.51 -19.94
C SER A 147 -7.50 -29.47 -20.67
N ALA A 148 -7.30 -29.59 -21.98
CA ALA A 148 -6.60 -28.60 -22.78
C ALA A 148 -7.26 -27.21 -22.70
N LEU A 149 -8.60 -27.17 -22.78
CA LEU A 149 -9.37 -25.93 -22.68
C LEU A 149 -9.25 -25.30 -21.29
N LEU A 150 -9.36 -26.10 -20.22
CA LEU A 150 -9.22 -25.60 -18.85
C LEU A 150 -7.80 -25.11 -18.56
N PHE A 151 -6.75 -25.81 -19.00
CA PHE A 151 -5.38 -25.32 -18.89
C PHE A 151 -5.15 -24.03 -19.70
N SER A 152 -5.73 -23.93 -20.89
CA SER A 152 -5.66 -22.70 -21.70
C SER A 152 -6.36 -21.53 -21.00
N ALA A 153 -7.54 -21.77 -20.39
CA ALA A 153 -8.24 -20.78 -19.59
C ALA A 153 -7.43 -20.35 -18.36
N ALA A 154 -6.85 -21.31 -17.62
CA ALA A 154 -5.96 -21.02 -16.50
C ALA A 154 -4.74 -20.21 -16.93
N THR A 155 -4.13 -20.51 -18.08
CA THR A 155 -3.02 -19.74 -18.65
C THR A 155 -3.41 -18.29 -18.87
N GLY A 156 -4.57 -18.04 -19.52
CA GLY A 156 -5.07 -16.69 -19.76
C GLY A 156 -5.38 -15.93 -18.46
N MET A 157 -6.02 -16.59 -17.50
CA MET A 157 -6.32 -16.01 -16.19
C MET A 157 -5.05 -15.68 -15.40
N LEU A 158 -4.04 -16.56 -15.42
CA LEU A 158 -2.74 -16.32 -14.79
C LEU A 158 -2.04 -15.11 -15.42
N LEU A 159 -2.07 -14.95 -16.75
CA LEU A 159 -1.51 -13.75 -17.39
C LEU A 159 -2.19 -12.48 -16.91
N ILE A 160 -3.51 -12.48 -16.74
CA ILE A 160 -4.26 -11.33 -16.22
C ILE A 160 -3.95 -11.10 -14.73
N MET A 161 -4.00 -12.14 -13.90
CA MET A 161 -3.68 -12.07 -12.47
C MET A 161 -2.25 -11.60 -12.25
N ASN A 162 -1.30 -12.04 -13.07
CA ASN A 162 0.08 -11.62 -13.03
C ASN A 162 0.28 -10.22 -13.63
N LYS A 163 -0.67 -9.68 -14.40
CA LYS A 163 -0.63 -8.27 -14.80
C LYS A 163 -1.15 -7.36 -13.71
N ILE A 164 -2.23 -7.75 -13.04
CA ILE A 164 -2.87 -6.95 -11.99
C ILE A 164 -2.11 -7.08 -10.66
N GLN A 165 -1.62 -8.28 -10.34
CA GLN A 165 -1.09 -8.72 -9.04
C GLN A 165 -1.90 -8.18 -7.86
N PRO A 166 -3.10 -8.74 -7.60
CA PRO A 166 -4.00 -8.23 -6.60
C PRO A 166 -3.36 -8.13 -5.20
N SER A 167 -2.55 -9.12 -4.79
CA SER A 167 -1.81 -9.08 -3.53
C SER A 167 -0.93 -7.84 -3.41
N GLN A 168 -0.06 -7.56 -4.38
CA GLN A 168 0.79 -6.36 -4.40
C GLN A 168 -0.03 -5.08 -4.29
N LEU A 169 -1.08 -4.95 -5.11
CA LEU A 169 -1.96 -3.79 -5.10
C LEU A 169 -2.64 -3.59 -3.75
N THR A 170 -3.08 -4.67 -3.09
CA THR A 170 -3.65 -4.59 -1.74
C THR A 170 -2.69 -3.88 -0.78
N GLU A 171 -1.42 -4.26 -0.78
CA GLU A 171 -0.44 -3.66 0.13
C GLU A 171 -0.11 -2.22 -0.23
N GLU A 172 -0.06 -1.88 -1.52
CA GLU A 172 0.04 -0.48 -1.96
C GLU A 172 -1.14 0.37 -1.44
N GLN A 173 -2.36 -0.16 -1.49
CA GLN A 173 -3.55 0.55 -1.00
C GLN A 173 -3.57 0.66 0.54
N ARG A 174 -3.14 -0.37 1.27
CA ARG A 174 -2.97 -0.29 2.73
C ARG A 174 -1.94 0.76 3.12
N ASN A 175 -0.82 0.83 2.39
CA ASN A 175 0.20 1.85 2.60
C ASN A 175 -0.35 3.26 2.34
N ALA A 176 -1.08 3.45 1.23
CA ALA A 176 -1.75 4.71 0.93
C ALA A 176 -2.71 5.14 2.04
N SER A 177 -3.60 4.24 2.49
CA SER A 177 -4.52 4.49 3.61
C SER A 177 -3.80 4.93 4.88
N ARG A 178 -2.70 4.25 5.24
CA ARG A 178 -1.87 4.61 6.40
C ARG A 178 -1.28 6.03 6.27
N LEU A 179 -0.75 6.37 5.09
CA LEU A 179 -0.16 7.67 4.84
C LEU A 179 -1.20 8.79 4.85
N PHE A 180 -2.39 8.57 4.28
CA PHE A 180 -3.48 9.52 4.37
C PHE A 180 -4.02 9.66 5.80
N THR A 181 -4.07 8.58 6.60
CA THR A 181 -4.45 8.64 8.02
C THR A 181 -3.46 9.48 8.83
N ASN A 182 -2.16 9.33 8.54
CA ASN A 182 -1.11 10.15 9.16
C ASN A 182 -1.28 11.63 8.77
N LEU A 183 -1.56 11.92 7.49
CA LEU A 183 -1.81 13.27 7.01
C LEU A 183 -3.08 13.88 7.62
N GLN A 184 -4.14 13.09 7.77
CA GLN A 184 -5.37 13.48 8.46
C GLN A 184 -5.08 13.93 9.89
N SER A 185 -4.30 13.11 10.62
CA SER A 185 -3.89 13.39 12.00
C SER A 185 -3.01 14.64 12.09
N GLU A 186 -2.12 14.84 11.12
CA GLU A 186 -1.27 16.04 11.04
C GLU A 186 -2.13 17.30 10.85
N ILE A 187 -3.05 17.29 9.88
CA ILE A 187 -3.96 18.41 9.61
C ILE A 187 -4.86 18.69 10.82
N GLN A 188 -5.42 17.66 11.45
CA GLN A 188 -6.24 17.81 12.65
C GLN A 188 -5.45 18.42 13.81
N THR A 189 -4.18 18.01 13.98
CA THR A 189 -3.28 18.59 14.98
C THR A 189 -3.02 20.07 14.70
N THR A 190 -2.75 20.43 13.44
CA THR A 190 -2.58 21.83 13.01
C THR A 190 -3.82 22.66 13.26
N ILE A 191 -5.02 22.13 13.00
CA ILE A 191 -6.29 22.82 13.28
C ILE A 191 -6.52 22.99 14.79
N THR A 192 -6.22 21.96 15.59
CA THR A 192 -6.56 21.94 17.03
C THR A 192 -5.56 22.74 17.87
N LEU A 193 -4.27 22.65 17.56
CA LEU A 193 -3.20 23.32 18.30
C LEU A 193 -2.79 24.67 17.67
N GLY A 194 -2.98 24.83 16.36
CA GLY A 194 -2.67 26.06 15.65
C GLY A 194 -3.69 27.14 15.99
N LYS A 195 -3.30 28.08 16.85
CA LYS A 195 -4.17 29.21 17.25
C LYS A 195 -4.71 30.02 16.05
N ASN A 196 -3.98 30.06 14.93
CA ASN A 196 -4.40 30.67 13.67
C ASN A 196 -3.75 29.93 12.48
N PRO A 197 -4.49 29.07 11.75
CA PRO A 197 -3.95 28.42 10.56
C PRO A 197 -3.60 29.44 9.48
N THR A 198 -2.45 29.24 8.83
CA THR A 198 -1.94 30.14 7.81
C THR A 198 -2.19 29.61 6.40
N LYS A 199 -2.09 30.49 5.39
CA LYS A 199 -2.11 30.07 3.97
C LYS A 199 -0.98 29.09 3.63
N GLN A 200 0.13 29.14 4.37
CA GLN A 200 1.24 28.21 4.18
C GLN A 200 0.87 26.80 4.67
N ASP A 201 0.13 26.68 5.78
CA ASP A 201 -0.36 25.38 6.29
C ASP A 201 -1.30 24.71 5.28
N VAL A 202 -2.22 25.50 4.69
CA VAL A 202 -3.09 25.03 3.61
C VAL A 202 -2.25 24.53 2.42
N LYS A 203 -1.26 25.31 2.00
CA LYS A 203 -0.39 24.96 0.87
C LYS A 203 0.39 23.67 1.14
N VAL A 204 0.98 23.52 2.32
CA VAL A 204 1.73 22.30 2.71
C VAL A 204 0.80 21.09 2.76
N ALA A 205 -0.38 21.22 3.36
CA ALA A 205 -1.38 20.14 3.40
C ALA A 205 -1.79 19.73 1.98
N MET A 206 -2.11 20.70 1.12
CA MET A 206 -2.47 20.46 -0.28
C MET A 206 -1.34 19.78 -1.07
N GLU A 207 -0.10 20.24 -0.94
CA GLU A 207 1.06 19.63 -1.59
C GLU A 207 1.28 18.18 -1.15
N LYS A 208 1.08 17.88 0.14
CA LYS A 208 1.14 16.51 0.68
C LYS A 208 0.03 15.63 0.12
N VAL A 209 -1.21 16.12 0.06
CA VAL A 209 -2.32 15.36 -0.57
C VAL A 209 -2.01 15.03 -2.01
N LEU A 210 -1.60 16.02 -2.81
CA LEU A 210 -1.29 15.82 -4.23
C LEU A 210 -0.07 14.91 -4.45
N ALA A 211 0.91 14.96 -3.55
CA ALA A 211 2.06 14.06 -3.60
C ALA A 211 1.65 12.60 -3.33
N LEU A 212 0.78 12.36 -2.34
CA LEU A 212 0.24 11.03 -2.05
C LEU A 212 -0.66 10.52 -3.19
N ASP A 213 -1.56 11.36 -3.73
CA ASP A 213 -2.40 11.01 -4.89
C ASP A 213 -1.56 10.60 -6.10
N LYS A 214 -0.42 11.27 -6.32
CA LYS A 214 0.52 10.93 -7.39
C LYS A 214 1.31 9.66 -7.11
N ALA A 215 1.65 9.40 -5.85
CA ALA A 215 2.42 8.22 -5.45
C ALA A 215 1.57 6.94 -5.46
N PHE A 216 0.27 7.05 -5.19
CA PHE A 216 -0.69 5.94 -5.16
C PHE A 216 -1.85 6.18 -6.13
N PRO A 217 -1.57 6.25 -7.45
CA PRO A 217 -2.62 6.45 -8.43
C PRO A 217 -3.60 5.28 -8.37
N LEU A 218 -4.90 5.59 -8.42
CA LEU A 218 -5.95 4.57 -8.46
C LEU A 218 -5.83 3.77 -9.78
N PRO A 219 -5.37 2.51 -9.75
CA PRO A 219 -5.15 1.77 -10.98
C PRO A 219 -6.49 1.17 -11.42
N LEU A 220 -7.13 1.84 -12.38
CA LEU A 220 -8.29 1.32 -13.11
C LEU A 220 -7.94 0.93 -14.56
N LEU A 221 -6.67 0.55 -14.82
CA LEU A 221 -6.05 0.25 -16.12
C LEU A 221 -5.59 1.51 -16.88
N GLY A 222 -4.32 1.89 -16.70
CA GLY A 222 -3.69 2.89 -17.58
C GLY A 222 -2.37 3.44 -17.05
N VAL A 223 -2.32 3.77 -15.76
CA VAL A 223 -1.10 4.27 -15.09
C VAL A 223 -0.90 3.44 -13.82
N MET A 224 -0.38 2.23 -13.99
CA MET A 224 0.01 1.36 -12.88
C MET A 224 1.49 1.60 -12.59
N LEU A 225 1.89 1.56 -11.32
CA LEU A 225 3.31 1.46 -10.99
C LEU A 225 3.92 0.27 -11.75
N GLU A 226 5.17 0.42 -12.19
CA GLU A 226 5.84 -0.65 -12.91
C GLU A 226 5.95 -1.86 -11.97
N LYS A 227 5.16 -2.89 -12.25
CA LYS A 227 5.07 -4.10 -11.42
C LYS A 227 6.43 -4.79 -11.23
N PHE A 228 7.20 -4.87 -12.30
CA PHE A 228 8.50 -5.52 -12.32
C PHE A 228 9.56 -4.53 -12.81
N PRO A 229 9.94 -3.55 -11.98
CA PRO A 229 10.93 -2.58 -12.38
C PRO A 229 12.25 -3.29 -12.67
N LYS A 230 13.10 -2.69 -13.51
CA LYS A 230 14.42 -3.27 -13.81
C LYS A 230 15.31 -3.34 -12.57
N LYS A 231 15.13 -2.39 -11.65
CA LYS A 231 15.82 -2.30 -10.37
C LYS A 231 14.79 -2.07 -9.28
N PHE A 232 15.00 -2.67 -8.11
CA PHE A 232 14.31 -2.23 -6.91
C PHE A 232 14.66 -0.77 -6.63
N ASP A 233 13.65 0.08 -6.43
CA ASP A 233 13.81 1.44 -5.96
C ASP A 233 12.88 1.68 -4.75
N PRO A 234 13.39 2.30 -3.67
CA PRO A 234 12.57 2.72 -2.54
C PRO A 234 11.37 3.56 -2.95
N ALA A 235 10.27 3.39 -2.24
CA ALA A 235 9.08 4.19 -2.49
C ALA A 235 9.27 5.65 -2.02
N VAL A 236 8.99 6.62 -2.91
CA VAL A 236 9.12 8.06 -2.61
C VAL A 236 7.76 8.72 -2.80
N TRP A 237 7.10 9.09 -1.70
CA TRP A 237 5.72 9.60 -1.71
C TRP A 237 5.56 11.00 -1.10
N TRP A 238 6.61 11.57 -0.49
CA TRP A 238 6.57 12.91 0.07
C TRP A 238 7.15 13.95 -0.88
N PRO A 239 6.64 15.20 -0.85
CA PRO A 239 7.24 16.28 -1.61
C PRO A 239 8.68 16.53 -1.14
N LYS A 240 9.57 16.84 -2.07
CA LYS A 240 10.94 17.22 -1.69
C LYS A 240 10.88 18.47 -0.81
N PRO A 241 11.60 18.52 0.31
CA PRO A 241 11.68 19.74 1.10
C PRO A 241 12.13 20.90 0.20
N SER A 242 11.44 22.03 0.32
CA SER A 242 11.80 23.24 -0.43
C SER A 242 13.21 23.68 -0.02
N LYS A 243 14.04 24.05 -1.00
CA LYS A 243 15.41 24.51 -0.72
C LYS A 243 15.39 25.64 0.31
N PRO A 244 16.33 25.65 1.28
CA PRO A 244 16.39 26.71 2.28
C PRO A 244 16.51 28.05 1.58
N GLN A 245 15.57 28.95 1.89
CA GLN A 245 15.65 30.34 1.42
C GLN A 245 16.64 31.06 2.33
N LYS A 246 17.79 31.46 1.79
CA LYS A 246 18.78 32.27 2.51
C LYS A 246 18.15 33.60 2.96
N ARG A 247 17.60 33.64 4.16
CA ARG A 247 17.31 34.88 4.88
C ARG A 247 18.35 35.00 5.97
N LYS A 248 19.06 36.12 5.99
CA LYS A 248 19.98 36.46 7.09
C LYS A 248 19.14 36.77 8.32
N SER A 249 18.97 35.83 9.25
CA SER A 249 18.48 36.14 10.58
C SER A 249 19.65 36.63 11.44
N SER A 250 19.41 37.68 12.21
CA SER A 250 20.40 38.27 13.11
C SER A 250 20.63 37.34 14.28
N VAL A 251 21.88 36.94 14.46
CA VAL A 251 22.42 36.27 15.65
C VAL A 251 21.97 37.01 16.91
N ILE A 252 21.12 36.38 17.73
CA ILE A 252 21.10 36.42 19.22
C ILE A 252 20.17 35.29 19.73
N GLY A 253 20.81 34.16 20.05
CA GLY A 253 20.65 33.41 21.30
C GLY A 253 19.26 33.07 21.85
N LYS A 254 18.61 32.06 21.26
CA LYS A 254 17.99 30.97 22.03
C LYS A 254 18.36 29.64 21.39
N LEU A 255 19.10 28.79 22.11
CA LEU A 255 19.40 27.42 21.70
C LEU A 255 18.08 26.67 21.53
N ASN A 256 17.62 26.45 20.30
CA ASN A 256 16.40 25.72 19.99
C ASN A 256 16.59 24.19 20.16
N GLY A 257 17.04 23.74 21.35
CA GLY A 257 17.29 22.32 21.66
C GLY A 257 18.38 21.65 20.80
N TRP A 258 19.02 22.37 19.88
CA TRP A 258 20.09 21.86 19.01
C TRP A 258 21.47 22.08 19.66
N SER A 259 22.29 21.03 19.64
CA SER A 259 23.71 21.06 19.99
C SER A 259 24.52 20.43 18.86
N GLU A 260 25.81 20.78 18.76
CA GLU A 260 26.73 20.15 17.80
C GLU A 260 26.81 18.63 18.03
N GLU A 261 26.75 18.19 19.29
CA GLU A 261 26.70 16.78 19.68
C GLU A 261 25.47 16.09 19.08
N LEU A 262 24.27 16.65 19.25
CA LEU A 262 23.04 16.09 18.70
C LEU A 262 23.07 16.01 17.16
N GLU A 263 23.62 17.03 16.51
CA GLU A 263 23.79 17.00 15.04
C GLU A 263 24.72 15.87 14.59
N MET A 264 25.84 15.66 15.29
CA MET A 264 26.76 14.56 15.02
C MET A 264 26.12 13.20 15.28
N GLU A 265 25.40 13.06 16.39
CA GLU A 265 24.69 11.82 16.73
C GLU A 265 23.66 11.45 15.67
N LEU A 266 22.83 12.40 15.22
CA LEU A 266 21.83 12.16 14.18
C LEU A 266 22.46 11.84 12.82
N ARG A 267 23.60 12.45 12.47
CA ARG A 267 24.36 12.08 11.27
C ARG A 267 24.85 10.64 11.35
N GLU A 268 25.32 10.23 12.52
CA GLU A 268 25.83 8.89 12.71
C GLU A 268 24.70 7.85 12.64
N VAL A 269 23.53 8.14 13.22
CA VAL A 269 22.31 7.32 13.06
C VAL A 269 21.95 7.17 11.58
N VAL A 270 21.98 8.24 10.80
CA VAL A 270 21.68 8.20 9.35
C VAL A 270 22.69 7.32 8.61
N GLU A 271 23.96 7.33 9.00
CA GLU A 271 24.97 6.45 8.41
C GLU A 271 24.69 4.97 8.69
N VAL A 272 24.21 4.63 9.89
CA VAL A 272 23.75 3.27 10.21
C VAL A 272 22.53 2.91 9.35
N VAL A 273 21.53 3.81 9.27
CA VAL A 273 20.32 3.61 8.44
C VAL A 273 20.67 3.37 6.97
N LYS A 274 21.67 4.08 6.43
CA LYS A 274 22.11 3.89 5.03
C LYS A 274 22.76 2.53 4.84
N LYS A 275 23.76 2.21 5.65
CA LYS A 275 24.62 1.03 5.45
C LYS A 275 23.99 -0.28 5.88
N LYS A 276 23.10 -0.26 6.88
CA LYS A 276 22.49 -1.46 7.45
C LYS A 276 21.07 -1.63 6.98
N ASP A 277 20.21 -0.72 7.37
CA ASP A 277 18.79 -0.83 7.08
C ASP A 277 18.50 -0.69 5.57
N SER A 278 18.95 0.39 4.93
CA SER A 278 18.61 0.66 3.53
C SER A 278 19.21 -0.36 2.56
N GLU A 279 20.49 -0.71 2.76
CA GLU A 279 21.17 -1.71 1.92
C GLU A 279 20.56 -3.11 2.04
N ASP A 280 20.24 -3.57 3.26
CA ASP A 280 19.66 -4.92 3.43
C ASP A 280 18.23 -4.97 2.88
N TYR A 281 17.42 -3.93 3.08
CA TYR A 281 16.07 -3.87 2.52
C TYR A 281 16.07 -3.72 0.99
N GLU A 282 17.05 -3.03 0.39
CA GLU A 282 17.24 -3.02 -1.07
C GLU A 282 17.64 -4.41 -1.57
N ARG A 283 18.51 -5.13 -0.86
CA ARG A 283 18.90 -6.50 -1.20
C ARG A 283 17.72 -7.45 -1.13
N LEU A 284 16.97 -7.45 -0.02
CA LEU A 284 15.78 -8.29 0.17
C LEU A 284 14.69 -7.96 -0.86
N GLY A 285 14.46 -6.67 -1.12
CA GLY A 285 13.54 -6.20 -2.16
C GLY A 285 13.91 -6.71 -3.55
N ASN A 286 15.20 -6.70 -3.92
CA ASN A 286 15.68 -7.27 -5.18
C ASN A 286 15.51 -8.79 -5.26
N ILE A 287 15.68 -9.51 -4.15
CA ILE A 287 15.45 -10.97 -4.10
C ILE A 287 13.96 -11.25 -4.31
N ALA A 288 13.08 -10.57 -3.55
CA ALA A 288 11.64 -10.70 -3.66
C ALA A 288 11.15 -10.38 -5.09
N LEU A 289 11.68 -9.32 -5.69
CA LEU A 289 11.38 -8.91 -7.07
C LEU A 289 11.72 -10.00 -8.10
N LYS A 290 12.95 -10.53 -8.04
CA LYS A 290 13.41 -11.59 -8.95
C LYS A 290 12.58 -12.85 -8.80
N PHE A 291 12.26 -13.19 -7.56
CA PHE A 291 11.47 -14.37 -7.22
C PHE A 291 10.02 -14.22 -7.72
N ASN A 292 9.35 -13.10 -7.42
CA ASN A 292 8.01 -12.75 -7.92
C ASN A 292 7.95 -12.81 -9.46
N LYS A 293 8.94 -12.20 -10.14
CA LYS A 293 9.02 -12.20 -11.61
C LYS A 293 9.17 -13.60 -12.19
N SER A 294 9.96 -14.46 -11.53
CA SER A 294 10.19 -15.83 -11.99
C SER A 294 8.92 -16.67 -11.90
N LEU A 295 8.19 -16.58 -10.78
CA LEU A 295 6.91 -17.29 -10.61
C LEU A 295 5.84 -16.78 -11.59
N ALA A 296 5.78 -15.46 -11.78
CA ALA A 296 4.83 -14.82 -12.69
C ALA A 296 4.98 -15.27 -14.14
N ILE A 297 6.16 -15.76 -14.52
CA ILE A 297 6.45 -16.36 -15.83
C ILE A 297 6.19 -17.87 -15.80
N ALA A 298 6.63 -18.55 -14.74
CA ALA A 298 6.55 -20.00 -14.63
C ALA A 298 5.11 -20.52 -14.61
N GLY A 299 4.18 -19.88 -13.89
CA GLY A 299 2.78 -20.30 -13.80
C GLY A 299 2.09 -20.39 -15.18
N PRO A 300 2.02 -19.29 -15.95
CA PRO A 300 1.49 -19.30 -17.32
C PRO A 300 2.23 -20.27 -18.25
N LEU A 301 3.56 -20.38 -18.15
CA LEU A 301 4.34 -21.28 -18.98
C LEU A 301 3.98 -22.75 -18.73
N LEU A 302 3.91 -23.15 -17.46
CA LEU A 302 3.59 -24.52 -17.06
C LEU A 302 2.15 -24.91 -17.43
N THR A 303 1.19 -24.01 -17.22
CA THR A 303 -0.20 -24.23 -17.67
C THR A 303 -0.31 -24.31 -19.20
N GLY A 304 0.46 -23.50 -19.94
CA GLY A 304 0.54 -23.60 -21.39
C GLY A 304 1.14 -24.93 -21.88
N ILE A 305 2.22 -25.39 -21.25
CA ILE A 305 2.81 -26.72 -21.52
C ILE A 305 1.80 -27.82 -21.23
N ALA A 306 1.07 -27.72 -20.10
CA ALA A 306 0.05 -28.68 -19.76
C ALA A 306 -1.09 -28.71 -20.79
N ALA A 307 -1.52 -27.55 -21.29
CA ALA A 307 -2.54 -27.46 -22.34
C ALA A 307 -2.12 -28.18 -23.64
N LEU A 308 -0.86 -27.99 -24.08
CA LEU A 308 -0.32 -28.69 -25.25
C LEU A 308 -0.15 -30.19 -24.98
N GLY A 309 0.34 -30.54 -23.79
CA GLY A 309 0.54 -31.91 -23.31
C GLY A 309 -0.75 -32.73 -23.26
N SER A 310 -1.89 -32.10 -22.96
CA SER A 310 -3.20 -32.76 -22.92
C SER A 310 -3.58 -33.48 -24.22
N SER A 311 -3.08 -33.02 -25.38
CA SER A 311 -3.37 -33.68 -26.66
C SER A 311 -2.71 -35.07 -26.79
N PHE A 312 -1.59 -35.29 -26.11
CA PHE A 312 -0.76 -36.50 -26.20
C PHE A 312 -1.10 -37.59 -25.16
N VAL A 313 -2.01 -37.32 -24.23
CA VAL A 313 -2.45 -38.26 -23.18
C VAL A 313 -3.01 -39.57 -23.78
N GLY A 314 -2.82 -40.74 -23.16
CA GLY A 314 -3.42 -42.00 -23.63
C GLY A 314 -2.74 -42.63 -24.86
N ASN A 315 -1.59 -42.09 -25.29
CA ASN A 315 -0.58 -42.87 -26.01
C ASN A 315 0.31 -43.53 -24.96
N ASP A 316 0.77 -44.78 -25.14
CA ASP A 316 1.59 -45.55 -24.18
C ASP A 316 3.02 -44.99 -23.96
N SER A 317 3.17 -43.66 -24.01
CA SER A 317 4.42 -42.90 -23.89
C SER A 317 4.46 -42.10 -22.58
N TRP A 318 5.68 -41.78 -22.13
CA TRP A 318 5.95 -40.86 -21.04
C TRP A 318 5.29 -39.47 -21.24
N ASP A 319 4.99 -39.11 -22.50
CA ASP A 319 4.34 -37.85 -22.87
C ASP A 319 2.96 -37.66 -22.23
N ALA A 320 2.27 -38.75 -21.87
CA ALA A 320 0.99 -38.68 -21.16
C ALA A 320 1.09 -38.12 -19.73
N LEU A 321 2.30 -38.10 -19.13
CA LEU A 321 2.55 -37.53 -17.80
C LEU A 321 2.82 -36.02 -17.82
N VAL A 322 3.19 -35.45 -18.98
CA VAL A 322 3.49 -34.02 -19.13
C VAL A 322 2.38 -33.12 -18.57
N PRO A 323 1.10 -33.27 -18.95
CA PRO A 323 0.04 -32.40 -18.42
C PRO A 323 -0.19 -32.60 -16.92
N LEU A 324 0.09 -33.79 -16.39
CA LEU A 324 -0.06 -34.08 -14.97
C LEU A 324 1.01 -33.36 -14.14
N VAL A 325 2.28 -33.48 -14.55
CA VAL A 325 3.43 -32.86 -13.88
C VAL A 325 3.39 -31.34 -14.05
N ALA A 326 3.18 -30.86 -15.27
CA ALA A 326 3.13 -29.43 -15.54
C ALA A 326 1.92 -28.75 -14.87
N GLY A 327 0.74 -29.38 -14.92
CA GLY A 327 -0.47 -28.86 -14.28
C GLY A 327 -0.37 -28.81 -12.75
N SER A 328 0.12 -29.89 -12.12
CA SER A 328 0.33 -29.91 -10.67
C SER A 328 1.38 -28.89 -10.22
N LEU A 329 2.50 -28.78 -10.93
CA LEU A 329 3.53 -27.78 -10.62
C LEU A 329 3.01 -26.35 -10.84
N ALA A 330 2.21 -26.12 -11.89
CA ALA A 330 1.59 -24.82 -12.12
C ALA A 330 0.69 -24.38 -10.96
N SER A 331 -0.12 -25.30 -10.41
CA SER A 331 -0.94 -25.01 -9.23
C SER A 331 -0.10 -24.74 -7.99
N ALA A 332 1.00 -25.47 -7.79
CA ALA A 332 1.93 -25.21 -6.70
C ALA A 332 2.60 -23.83 -6.83
N VAL A 333 3.08 -23.48 -8.04
CA VAL A 333 3.69 -22.17 -8.35
C VAL A 333 2.69 -21.04 -8.11
N ASN A 334 1.45 -21.17 -8.60
CA ASN A 334 0.39 -20.19 -8.39
C ASN A 334 0.06 -20.02 -6.89
N SER A 335 0.01 -21.14 -6.15
CA SER A 335 -0.20 -21.13 -4.70
C SER A 335 0.94 -20.43 -3.96
N PHE A 336 2.18 -20.63 -4.39
CA PHE A 336 3.31 -19.96 -3.78
C PHE A 336 3.34 -18.46 -4.12
N GLU A 337 3.17 -18.10 -5.39
CA GLU A 337 3.21 -16.69 -5.84
C GLU A 337 2.15 -15.84 -5.14
N HIS A 338 0.89 -16.28 -5.18
CA HIS A 338 -0.25 -15.48 -4.74
C HIS A 338 -0.76 -15.86 -3.36
N GLY A 339 -0.57 -17.11 -2.93
CA GLY A 339 -0.95 -17.59 -1.59
C GLY A 339 0.10 -17.26 -0.52
N ALA A 340 1.40 -17.30 -0.85
CA ALA A 340 2.43 -16.74 0.03
C ALA A 340 2.58 -15.22 -0.12
N GLN A 341 1.74 -14.60 -0.96
CA GLN A 341 1.61 -13.15 -1.11
C GLN A 341 2.94 -12.45 -1.42
N VAL A 342 3.74 -13.05 -2.31
CA VAL A 342 5.09 -12.56 -2.66
C VAL A 342 5.07 -11.11 -3.14
N GLY A 343 3.98 -10.69 -3.81
CA GLY A 343 3.76 -9.30 -4.19
C GLY A 343 3.68 -8.33 -3.02
N MET A 344 2.98 -8.71 -1.94
CA MET A 344 2.92 -7.89 -0.73
C MET A 344 4.28 -7.81 -0.04
N ILE A 345 5.03 -8.91 -0.01
CA ILE A 345 6.39 -8.93 0.56
C ILE A 345 7.31 -7.97 -0.20
N PHE A 346 7.22 -7.95 -1.54
CA PHE A 346 7.97 -6.99 -2.35
C PHE A 346 7.61 -5.53 -2.01
N GLU A 347 6.32 -5.19 -1.92
CA GLU A 347 5.90 -3.83 -1.56
C GLU A 347 6.19 -3.46 -0.11
N MET A 348 6.20 -4.43 0.79
CA MET A 348 6.67 -4.23 2.16
C MET A 348 8.12 -3.75 2.17
N TYR A 349 9.04 -4.46 1.46
CA TYR A 349 10.42 -4.02 1.35
C TYR A 349 10.55 -2.65 0.67
N ARG A 350 9.76 -2.40 -0.39
CA ARG A 350 9.74 -1.11 -1.09
C ARG A 350 9.31 0.03 -0.17
N THR A 351 8.31 -0.23 0.67
CA THR A 351 7.79 0.70 1.67
C THR A 351 8.80 0.97 2.78
N SER A 352 9.46 -0.06 3.31
CA SER A 352 10.50 0.10 4.33
C SER A 352 11.70 0.89 3.80
N GLY A 353 12.18 0.59 2.59
CA GLY A 353 13.21 1.38 1.94
C GLY A 353 12.79 2.85 1.78
N GLY A 354 11.52 3.10 1.42
CA GLY A 354 10.96 4.45 1.32
C GLY A 354 10.92 5.19 2.66
N PHE A 355 10.60 4.49 3.74
CA PHE A 355 10.66 5.00 5.10
C PHE A 355 12.08 5.44 5.48
N PHE A 356 13.09 4.63 5.21
CA PHE A 356 14.49 4.98 5.50
C PHE A 356 14.96 6.17 4.67
N LYS A 357 14.58 6.23 3.38
CA LYS A 357 14.89 7.39 2.53
C LYS A 357 14.25 8.68 3.03
N LEU A 358 13.02 8.60 3.54
CA LEU A 358 12.36 9.73 4.16
C LEU A 358 13.07 10.17 5.45
N LEU A 359 13.49 9.23 6.28
CA LEU A 359 14.22 9.51 7.52
C LEU A 359 15.55 10.21 7.22
N GLU A 360 16.35 9.66 6.30
CA GLU A 360 17.58 10.26 5.80
C GLU A 360 17.34 11.70 5.32
N THR A 361 16.40 11.88 4.39
CA THR A 361 16.13 13.20 3.80
C THR A 361 15.62 14.19 4.85
N SER A 362 14.85 13.72 5.83
CA SER A 362 14.36 14.55 6.93
C SER A 362 15.50 15.05 7.81
N VAL A 363 16.46 14.19 8.15
CA VAL A 363 17.63 14.57 8.94
C VAL A 363 18.52 15.51 8.14
N GLU A 364 18.89 15.14 6.91
CA GLU A 364 19.74 15.96 6.04
C GLU A 364 19.18 17.36 5.82
N SER A 365 17.89 17.47 5.45
CA SER A 365 17.25 18.78 5.24
C SER A 365 17.15 19.61 6.52
N THR A 366 16.98 18.98 7.67
CA THR A 366 16.96 19.70 8.96
C THR A 366 18.34 20.24 9.32
N LEU A 367 19.39 19.45 9.06
CA LEU A 367 20.77 19.85 9.33
C LEU A 367 21.32 20.89 8.34
N GLU A 368 20.77 20.95 7.12
CA GLU A 368 21.11 21.96 6.11
C GLU A 368 20.41 23.32 6.33
N GLU A 369 19.32 23.38 7.08
CA GLU A 369 18.60 24.64 7.36
C GLU A 369 19.42 25.50 8.34
N GLU A 370 20.02 26.59 7.88
CA GLU A 370 20.87 27.46 8.72
C GLU A 370 20.05 28.24 9.77
N ASP A 371 18.76 28.45 9.52
CA ASP A 371 17.89 29.24 10.40
C ASP A 371 17.28 28.38 11.52
N LEU A 372 17.83 28.50 12.74
CA LEU A 372 17.38 27.74 13.92
C LEU A 372 15.90 27.99 14.28
N GLU A 373 15.32 29.14 13.90
CA GLU A 373 13.90 29.41 14.13
C GLU A 373 12.99 28.63 13.16
N ARG A 374 13.53 28.20 12.02
CA ARG A 374 12.83 27.37 11.03
C ARG A 374 12.98 25.88 11.32
N ARG A 375 13.98 25.50 12.13
CA ARG A 375 14.14 24.11 12.58
C ARG A 375 13.08 23.76 13.61
N GLU A 376 12.59 22.53 13.53
CA GLU A 376 11.93 21.91 14.67
C GLU A 376 12.88 21.90 15.87
N ASN A 377 12.35 21.99 17.08
CA ASN A 377 13.17 21.90 18.29
C ASN A 377 14.00 20.60 18.30
N GLY A 378 15.30 20.70 18.60
CA GLY A 378 16.24 19.58 18.48
C GLY A 378 15.86 18.36 19.33
N GLU A 379 15.50 18.56 20.60
CA GLU A 379 15.10 17.46 21.50
C GLU A 379 13.79 16.79 21.03
N LEU A 380 12.83 17.58 20.53
CA LEU A 380 11.60 17.05 19.96
C LEU A 380 11.87 16.25 18.68
N PHE A 381 12.76 16.76 17.82
CA PHE A 381 13.15 16.09 16.58
C PHE A 381 13.86 14.77 16.88
N GLU A 382 14.80 14.76 17.83
CA GLU A 382 15.48 13.57 18.31
C GLU A 382 14.48 12.53 18.83
N MET A 383 13.55 12.94 19.70
CA MET A 383 12.50 12.06 20.21
C MET A 383 11.66 11.47 19.08
N LYS A 384 11.30 12.26 18.06
CA LYS A 384 10.58 11.77 16.88
C LYS A 384 11.40 10.76 16.08
N MET A 385 12.70 10.98 15.91
CA MET A 385 13.58 10.03 15.20
C MET A 385 13.71 8.73 15.98
N ALA A 386 13.92 8.81 17.30
CA ALA A 386 14.00 7.63 18.17
C ALA A 386 12.72 6.79 18.07
N LEU A 387 11.54 7.43 18.20
CA LEU A 387 10.26 6.74 18.09
C LEU A 387 10.01 6.13 16.70
N LYS A 388 10.39 6.84 15.63
CA LYS A 388 10.31 6.30 14.26
C LYS A 388 11.19 5.07 14.06
N LEU A 389 12.31 4.96 14.78
CA LEU A 389 13.20 3.80 14.76
C LEU A 389 12.85 2.75 15.82
N GLY A 390 11.78 2.96 16.61
CA GLY A 390 11.40 2.04 17.69
C GLY A 390 12.37 2.02 18.87
N ARG A 391 13.10 3.12 19.08
CA ARG A 391 14.11 3.29 20.15
C ARG A 391 13.67 4.33 21.16
N SER A 392 14.18 4.24 22.38
CA SER A 392 14.20 5.38 23.28
C SER A 392 15.27 6.39 22.84
N VAL A 393 15.19 7.63 23.35
CA VAL A 393 16.22 8.66 23.07
C VAL A 393 17.61 8.18 23.51
N SER A 394 17.72 7.56 24.69
CA SER A 394 19.01 7.05 25.19
C SER A 394 19.58 5.94 24.30
N GLU A 395 18.73 5.03 23.82
CA GLU A 395 19.15 3.95 22.91
C GLU A 395 19.57 4.48 21.53
N LEU A 396 19.00 5.60 21.09
CA LEU A 396 19.40 6.26 19.85
C LEU A 396 20.79 6.87 19.97
N ARG A 397 21.07 7.56 21.08
CA ARG A 397 22.41 8.12 21.38
C ARG A 397 23.47 7.04 21.57
N GLU A 398 23.10 5.93 22.22
CA GLU A 398 23.98 4.77 22.37
C GLU A 398 24.37 4.18 21.01
N LEU A 399 23.41 4.04 20.09
CA LEU A 399 23.67 3.59 18.72
C LEU A 399 24.66 4.52 18.01
N ALA A 400 24.45 5.84 18.09
CA ALA A 400 25.34 6.83 17.51
C ALA A 400 26.76 6.75 18.12
N SER A 401 26.85 6.60 19.44
CA SER A 401 28.12 6.48 20.16
C SER A 401 28.89 5.21 19.75
N LYS A 402 28.20 4.07 19.66
CA LYS A 402 28.82 2.81 19.17
C LYS A 402 29.30 2.97 17.73
N SER A 403 28.46 3.51 16.86
CA SER A 403 28.77 3.68 15.45
C SER A 403 29.98 4.59 15.22
N SER A 404 30.07 5.70 15.95
CA SER A 404 31.24 6.60 15.90
C SER A 404 32.52 5.93 16.44
N SER A 405 32.42 5.14 17.53
CA SER A 405 33.54 4.35 18.07
C SER A 405 34.07 3.33 17.06
N TYR A 406 33.19 2.54 16.43
CA TYR A 406 33.58 1.55 15.42
C TYR A 406 34.30 2.21 14.23
N ARG A 407 33.82 3.38 13.80
CA ARG A 407 34.46 4.16 12.75
C ARG A 407 35.87 4.61 13.14
N MET A 408 36.09 5.03 14.38
CA MET A 408 37.42 5.39 14.88
C MET A 408 38.38 4.19 14.97
N GLU A 409 37.85 3.00 15.27
CA GLU A 409 38.61 1.75 15.33
C GLU A 409 38.91 1.12 13.95
N GLY A 410 38.41 1.73 12.86
CA GLY A 410 38.57 1.22 11.49
C GLY A 410 37.71 -0.02 11.19
N VAL A 411 36.76 -0.33 12.08
CA VAL A 411 35.78 -1.41 11.90
C VAL A 411 34.53 -0.80 11.27
N PHE A 412 34.27 -1.14 10.01
CA PHE A 412 33.15 -0.57 9.24
C PHE A 412 31.82 -1.30 9.44
N ASP A 413 31.81 -2.38 10.25
CA ASP A 413 30.69 -3.30 10.33
C ASP A 413 30.03 -3.24 11.71
N ILE A 414 28.99 -2.41 11.82
CA ILE A 414 28.12 -2.35 13.00
C ILE A 414 27.08 -3.46 12.85
N ASP A 415 27.08 -4.47 13.70
CA ASP A 415 26.12 -5.59 13.59
C ASP A 415 24.66 -5.17 13.94
N GLU A 416 24.49 -3.98 14.52
CA GLU A 416 23.20 -3.46 14.98
C GLU A 416 22.49 -2.62 13.89
N PHE A 417 21.22 -2.95 13.60
CA PHE A 417 20.33 -2.15 12.75
C PHE A 417 19.86 -0.88 13.47
N ALA A 418 19.64 0.21 12.73
CA ALA A 418 19.09 1.42 13.33
C ALA A 418 17.63 1.24 13.73
N SER A 419 16.82 0.59 12.88
CA SER A 419 15.42 0.28 13.19
C SER A 419 15.32 -0.94 14.12
N LYS A 420 14.48 -0.82 15.15
CA LYS A 420 13.99 -1.96 15.95
C LYS A 420 12.57 -2.40 15.57
N LEU A 421 11.94 -1.72 14.62
CA LEU A 421 10.53 -1.95 14.27
C LEU A 421 10.31 -3.07 13.26
N PHE A 422 11.29 -3.34 12.40
CA PHE A 422 11.16 -4.25 11.26
C PHE A 422 12.41 -5.10 11.10
#